data_AF-A0A9X4ARD7-F1
#
_entry.id   AF-A0A9X4ARD7-F1
#
_cell.length_a   1.000
_cell.length_b   1.000
_cell.length_c   1.000
_cell.angle_alpha   90.00
_cell.angle_beta   90.00
_cell.angle_gamma   90.00
#
_symmetry.space_group_name_H-M   'P 1'
#
loop_
_entity.id
_entity.type
_entity.pdbx_description
1 polymer ?
#
loop_
_entity_poly.entity_id
_entity_poly.type
_entity_poly.pdbx_seq_one_letter_code
_entity_poly.pdbx_strand_id
1 'polypeptide(L)'
;MPSPAPLTPVLASMLPGPGASDAEHAKAFRRAAHVLLNHATLFIAGTPHRLAEIEFYWYGPGHQDPFAHRDPIQVNAGVWYFHRQGGTYKGGTYKGVDIAMGRKPDTYIGILIRSIVDPASGTLIEGSCTCVDHVLLRTGKESVAALAGSFEGSIDPRQGSPLYLAHEDPRGGAAEVFDSPRVGLTLKKGATPERRAFLGRPYRFTTEPARTKKGRPHLVVRLHQKGFSDEEIVQITRVGAATAARWVRAFEAGKGKDPDDYRHELSTEELCELWGALA
;
A
#
# COMPACT_ATOMS: atom_id res chain seq x y z
N MET A 1 -8.84 27.93 -14.46
CA MET A 1 -8.33 27.26 -13.24
C MET A 1 -6.85 27.00 -13.45
N PRO A 2 -5.98 27.18 -12.44
CA PRO A 2 -4.56 26.82 -12.56
C PRO A 2 -4.43 25.34 -12.94
N SER A 3 -3.38 25.01 -13.72
CA SER A 3 -3.09 23.61 -14.06
C SER A 3 -2.82 22.83 -12.77
N PRO A 4 -3.33 21.59 -12.62
CA PRO A 4 -3.06 20.80 -11.43
C PRO A 4 -1.55 20.58 -11.28
N ALA A 5 -1.03 20.66 -10.06
CA ALA A 5 0.40 20.56 -9.79
C ALA A 5 0.88 19.10 -9.91
N PRO A 6 2.07 18.84 -10.50
CA PRO A 6 2.63 17.49 -10.61
C PRO A 6 3.02 16.95 -9.24
N LEU A 7 2.77 15.65 -9.03
CA LEU A 7 3.06 14.95 -7.78
C LEU A 7 4.43 14.30 -7.78
N THR A 8 4.93 13.84 -8.94
CA THR A 8 6.22 13.13 -9.05
C THR A 8 7.38 13.83 -8.34
N PRO A 9 7.67 15.13 -8.56
CA PRO A 9 8.80 15.79 -7.89
C PRO A 9 8.61 15.90 -6.38
N VAL A 10 7.38 16.13 -5.91
CA VAL A 10 7.05 16.18 -4.48
C VAL A 10 7.30 14.82 -3.84
N LEU A 11 6.77 13.75 -4.44
CA LEU A 11 6.94 12.40 -3.93
C LEU A 11 8.41 11.95 -3.96
N ALA A 12 9.14 12.27 -5.03
CA ALA A 12 10.56 11.97 -5.15
C ALA A 12 11.39 12.60 -4.02
N SER A 13 11.05 13.82 -3.58
CA SER A 13 11.72 14.50 -2.47
C SER A 13 11.45 13.88 -1.09
N MET A 14 10.37 13.10 -0.95
CA MET A 14 10.02 12.42 0.30
C MET A 14 10.71 11.06 0.45
N LEU A 15 11.00 10.39 -0.67
CA LEU A 15 11.56 9.05 -0.73
C LEU A 15 13.06 9.03 -0.33
N PRO A 16 13.56 7.90 0.19
CA PRO A 16 14.96 7.77 0.60
C PRO A 16 15.94 8.09 -0.53
N GLY A 17 17.09 8.70 -0.22
CA GLY A 17 18.19 8.84 -1.18
C GLY A 17 18.87 7.49 -1.48
N PRO A 18 19.77 7.43 -2.48
CA PRO A 18 20.57 6.23 -2.75
C PRO A 18 21.37 5.79 -1.51
N GLY A 19 21.38 4.49 -1.22
CA GLY A 19 22.17 3.91 -0.11
C GLY A 19 21.64 4.21 1.29
N ALA A 20 20.44 4.79 1.42
CA ALA A 20 19.81 5.01 2.71
C ALA A 20 19.67 3.71 3.52
N SER A 21 19.77 3.81 4.84
CA SER A 21 19.58 2.69 5.76
C SER A 21 18.13 2.22 5.80
N ASP A 22 17.90 1.00 6.29
CA ASP A 22 16.56 0.44 6.47
C ASP A 22 15.65 1.32 7.37
N ALA A 23 16.22 1.92 8.41
CA ALA A 23 15.49 2.81 9.31
C ALA A 23 15.05 4.12 8.62
N GLU A 24 15.87 4.63 7.70
CA GLU A 24 15.52 5.82 6.90
C GLU A 24 14.40 5.52 5.90
N HIS A 25 14.34 4.29 5.37
CA HIS A 25 13.23 3.85 4.51
C HIS A 25 11.89 3.94 5.22
N ALA A 26 11.79 3.40 6.44
CA ALA A 26 10.55 3.45 7.22
C ALA A 26 10.07 4.90 7.46
N LYS A 27 10.98 5.81 7.83
CA LYS A 27 10.66 7.23 8.03
C LYS A 27 10.21 7.90 6.73
N ALA A 28 10.90 7.62 5.63
CA ALA A 28 10.58 8.19 4.33
C ALA A 28 9.25 7.69 3.77
N PHE A 29 8.95 6.41 3.92
CA PHE A 29 7.67 5.83 3.50
C PHE A 29 6.51 6.48 4.25
N ARG A 30 6.67 6.74 5.55
CA ARG A 30 5.66 7.49 6.32
C ARG A 30 5.45 8.90 5.78
N ARG A 31 6.51 9.66 5.46
CA ARG A 31 6.39 11.00 4.86
C ARG A 31 5.71 10.95 3.49
N ALA A 32 6.14 10.03 2.63
CA ALA A 32 5.54 9.81 1.32
C ALA A 32 4.06 9.41 1.43
N ALA A 33 3.72 8.58 2.42
CA ALA A 33 2.33 8.21 2.71
C ALA A 33 1.49 9.41 3.16
N HIS A 34 2.03 10.31 3.98
CA HIS A 34 1.33 11.56 4.33
C HIS A 34 1.04 12.39 3.08
N VAL A 35 2.00 12.55 2.17
CA VAL A 35 1.77 13.25 0.91
C VAL A 35 0.70 12.55 0.07
N LEU A 36 0.80 11.24 -0.13
CA LEU A 36 -0.14 10.49 -0.96
C LEU A 36 -1.57 10.45 -0.39
N LEU A 37 -1.72 10.27 0.91
CA LEU A 37 -3.03 10.07 1.53
C LEU A 37 -3.73 11.39 1.90
N ASN A 38 -2.99 12.49 2.03
CA ASN A 38 -3.55 13.80 2.43
C ASN A 38 -3.36 14.92 1.40
N HIS A 39 -2.33 14.85 0.55
CA HIS A 39 -1.98 15.93 -0.39
C HIS A 39 -2.02 15.49 -1.86
N ALA A 40 -2.62 14.34 -2.15
CA ALA A 40 -2.80 13.86 -3.51
C ALA A 40 -4.27 13.54 -3.80
N THR A 41 -4.76 14.07 -4.92
CA THR A 41 -6.06 13.74 -5.49
C THR A 41 -5.84 12.81 -6.69
N LEU A 42 -6.46 11.63 -6.67
CA LEU A 42 -6.46 10.69 -7.78
C LEU A 42 -7.60 11.04 -8.75
N PHE A 43 -7.28 11.44 -9.96
CA PHE A 43 -8.26 11.67 -11.01
C PHE A 43 -8.43 10.43 -11.88
N ILE A 44 -9.67 9.95 -11.99
CA ILE A 44 -10.06 8.82 -12.84
C ILE A 44 -11.13 9.33 -13.80
N ALA A 45 -10.81 9.35 -15.09
CA ALA A 45 -11.65 9.93 -16.16
C ALA A 45 -12.17 11.34 -15.80
N GLY A 46 -11.27 12.18 -15.26
CA GLY A 46 -11.60 13.55 -14.82
C GLY A 46 -12.36 13.65 -13.50
N THR A 47 -12.76 12.55 -12.87
CA THR A 47 -13.40 12.58 -11.55
C THR A 47 -12.38 12.42 -10.42
N PRO A 48 -12.33 13.33 -9.43
CA PRO A 48 -11.43 13.21 -8.29
C PRO A 48 -11.81 12.01 -7.41
N HIS A 49 -10.81 11.44 -6.75
CA HIS A 49 -10.89 10.36 -5.75
C HIS A 49 -9.80 10.60 -4.71
N ARG A 50 -10.05 10.16 -3.48
CA ARG A 50 -9.04 10.21 -2.42
C ARG A 50 -8.37 8.84 -2.28
N LEU A 51 -7.05 8.82 -2.14
CA LEU A 51 -6.33 7.63 -1.72
C LEU A 51 -6.60 7.36 -0.22
N ALA A 52 -6.97 6.13 0.11
CA ALA A 52 -7.31 5.74 1.48
C ALA A 52 -6.37 4.68 2.07
N GLU A 53 -5.72 3.89 1.23
CA GLU A 53 -4.75 2.88 1.65
C GLU A 53 -3.72 2.60 0.56
N ILE A 54 -2.45 2.49 0.96
CA ILE A 54 -1.31 2.19 0.09
C ILE A 54 -0.30 1.24 0.75
N GLU A 55 0.51 0.54 -0.05
CA GLU A 55 1.64 -0.28 0.40
C GLU A 55 2.93 0.04 -0.35
N PHE A 56 4.05 0.10 0.36
CA PHE A 56 5.37 0.31 -0.23
C PHE A 56 6.08 -1.02 -0.50
N TYR A 57 6.71 -1.10 -1.67
CA TYR A 57 7.61 -2.17 -2.09
C TYR A 57 8.86 -1.54 -2.69
N TRP A 58 10.01 -1.88 -2.13
CA TRP A 58 11.28 -1.27 -2.52
C TRP A 58 12.39 -2.30 -2.62
N TYR A 59 13.04 -2.37 -3.77
CA TYR A 59 14.23 -3.20 -3.95
C TYR A 59 15.34 -2.36 -4.57
N GLY A 60 16.43 -2.17 -3.84
CA GLY A 60 17.62 -1.47 -4.31
C GLY A 60 18.75 -1.52 -3.27
N PRO A 61 19.85 -0.80 -3.52
CA PRO A 61 20.96 -0.72 -2.57
C PRO A 61 20.48 -0.25 -1.19
N GLY A 62 20.87 -0.97 -0.14
CA GLY A 62 20.51 -0.67 1.26
C GLY A 62 19.14 -1.20 1.71
N HIS A 63 18.28 -1.64 0.79
CA HIS A 63 16.93 -2.13 1.12
C HIS A 63 16.40 -3.09 0.05
N GLN A 64 16.51 -4.38 0.32
CA GLN A 64 16.21 -5.45 -0.65
C GLN A 64 14.94 -6.21 -0.28
N ASP A 65 13.79 -5.56 -0.41
CA ASP A 65 12.51 -6.20 -0.11
C ASP A 65 12.23 -7.38 -1.05
N PRO A 66 12.18 -8.64 -0.55
CA PRO A 66 11.97 -9.80 -1.40
C PRO A 66 10.55 -9.92 -1.95
N PHE A 67 9.63 -9.06 -1.52
CA PHE A 67 8.25 -9.01 -1.99
C PHE A 67 8.02 -8.00 -3.13
N ALA A 68 9.02 -7.18 -3.46
CA ALA A 68 8.91 -6.25 -4.59
C ALA A 68 8.85 -7.00 -5.93
N HIS A 69 8.03 -6.49 -6.86
CA HIS A 69 7.85 -7.09 -8.18
C HIS A 69 9.13 -7.06 -9.03
N ARG A 70 9.90 -5.97 -8.95
CA ARG A 70 11.11 -5.75 -9.74
C ARG A 70 10.86 -5.80 -11.25
N ASP A 71 9.69 -5.34 -11.68
CA ASP A 71 9.40 -5.20 -13.10
C ASP A 71 10.27 -4.07 -13.69
N PRO A 72 10.84 -4.20 -14.90
CA PRO A 72 11.66 -3.15 -15.51
C PRO A 72 10.99 -1.78 -15.62
N ILE A 73 9.66 -1.69 -15.63
CA ILE A 73 9.01 -0.38 -15.60
C ILE A 73 9.15 0.31 -14.23
N GLN A 74 9.32 -0.45 -13.15
CA GLN A 74 9.44 0.04 -11.78
C GLN A 74 10.78 0.70 -11.44
N VAL A 75 11.74 0.74 -12.38
CA VAL A 75 12.94 1.60 -12.26
C VAL A 75 12.72 3.02 -12.79
N ASN A 76 11.56 3.30 -13.38
CA ASN A 76 11.19 4.65 -13.80
C ASN A 76 10.40 5.35 -12.68
N ALA A 77 10.56 6.67 -12.59
CA ALA A 77 9.80 7.50 -11.66
C ALA A 77 8.61 8.16 -12.36
N GLY A 78 7.50 8.30 -11.62
CA GLY A 78 6.34 9.06 -12.08
C GLY A 78 5.49 8.34 -13.12
N VAL A 79 5.45 7.00 -13.10
CA VAL A 79 4.67 6.20 -14.05
C VAL A 79 3.75 5.21 -13.35
N TRP A 80 2.62 4.90 -13.96
CA TRP A 80 1.73 3.83 -13.52
C TRP A 80 2.31 2.46 -13.88
N TYR A 81 2.30 1.55 -12.91
CA TYR A 81 2.61 0.15 -13.14
C TYR A 81 1.41 -0.72 -12.78
N PHE A 82 0.73 -1.24 -13.80
CA PHE A 82 -0.28 -2.28 -13.58
C PHE A 82 0.40 -3.64 -13.49
N HIS A 83 0.00 -4.45 -12.50
CA HIS A 83 0.66 -5.72 -12.20
C HIS A 83 0.68 -6.67 -13.39
N ARG A 84 1.87 -7.24 -13.66
CA ARG A 84 2.10 -8.22 -14.72
C ARG A 84 2.49 -9.59 -14.18
N GLN A 85 2.29 -10.62 -15.00
CA GLN A 85 2.82 -11.97 -14.80
C GLN A 85 3.23 -12.52 -16.17
N GLY A 86 4.49 -12.96 -16.29
CA GLY A 86 5.03 -13.47 -17.57
C GLY A 86 4.93 -12.46 -18.71
N GLY A 87 5.09 -11.16 -18.43
CA GLY A 87 4.98 -10.08 -19.42
C GLY A 87 3.56 -9.64 -19.76
N THR A 88 2.54 -10.39 -19.35
CA THR A 88 1.12 -10.08 -19.57
C THR A 88 0.49 -9.42 -18.35
N TYR A 89 -0.53 -8.57 -18.53
CA TYR A 89 -1.25 -7.99 -17.41
C TYR A 89 -2.05 -9.06 -16.65
N LYS A 90 -2.03 -8.99 -15.32
CA LYS A 90 -2.85 -9.89 -14.51
C LYS A 90 -4.33 -9.60 -14.73
N GLY A 91 -5.11 -10.65 -15.00
CA GLY A 91 -6.57 -10.61 -15.01
C GLY A 91 -7.19 -11.16 -13.72
N GLY A 92 -8.51 -11.25 -13.67
CA GLY A 92 -9.24 -11.84 -12.53
C GLY A 92 -9.01 -11.09 -11.22
N THR A 93 -8.83 -11.82 -10.12
CA THR A 93 -8.72 -11.28 -8.74
C THR A 93 -7.31 -10.81 -8.35
N TYR A 94 -6.32 -10.94 -9.25
CA TYR A 94 -4.91 -10.64 -8.96
C TYR A 94 -4.43 -9.31 -9.55
N LYS A 95 -5.36 -8.39 -9.86
CA LYS A 95 -5.04 -7.06 -10.36
C LYS A 95 -4.51 -6.14 -9.25
N GLY A 96 -3.62 -5.25 -9.65
CA GLY A 96 -3.10 -4.18 -8.81
C GLY A 96 -2.50 -3.10 -9.68
N VAL A 97 -2.42 -1.90 -9.12
CA VAL A 97 -1.78 -0.74 -9.75
C VAL A 97 -0.87 -0.08 -8.73
N ASP A 98 0.38 0.09 -9.13
CA ASP A 98 1.41 0.76 -8.34
C ASP A 98 1.72 2.12 -8.96
N ILE A 99 2.05 3.07 -8.10
CA ILE A 99 2.80 4.27 -8.46
C ILE A 99 4.27 3.85 -8.50
N ALA A 100 4.87 3.86 -9.69
CA ALA A 100 6.27 3.52 -9.86
C ALA A 100 7.14 4.76 -9.66
N MET A 101 8.11 4.65 -8.74
CA MET A 101 8.98 5.76 -8.32
C MET A 101 10.46 5.41 -8.37
N GLY A 102 10.82 4.43 -9.21
CA GLY A 102 12.15 3.83 -9.26
C GLY A 102 13.28 4.75 -9.71
N ARG A 103 14.49 4.21 -9.65
CA ARG A 103 15.69 4.86 -10.17
C ARG A 103 16.52 3.84 -10.94
N LYS A 104 16.85 4.20 -12.19
CA LYS A 104 17.74 3.38 -13.02
C LYS A 104 19.16 3.33 -12.41
N PRO A 105 19.88 2.22 -12.60
CA PRO A 105 19.42 0.99 -13.25
C PRO A 105 18.79 -0.04 -12.28
N ASP A 106 18.93 0.12 -10.96
CA ASP A 106 18.85 -0.99 -10.02
C ASP A 106 17.90 -0.78 -8.82
N THR A 107 17.19 0.35 -8.78
CA THR A 107 16.25 0.66 -7.69
C THR A 107 14.81 0.59 -8.19
N TYR A 108 14.10 -0.45 -7.77
CA TYR A 108 12.71 -0.75 -8.13
C TYR A 108 11.78 -0.31 -7.01
N ILE A 109 10.84 0.56 -7.33
CA ILE A 109 9.93 1.12 -6.33
C ILE A 109 8.51 1.05 -6.86
N GLY A 110 7.66 0.32 -6.14
CA GLY A 110 6.22 0.24 -6.39
C GLY A 110 5.45 0.64 -5.13
N ILE A 111 4.52 1.57 -5.28
CA ILE A 111 3.60 1.97 -4.21
C ILE A 111 2.21 1.53 -4.62
N LEU A 112 1.77 0.38 -4.12
CA LEU A 112 0.50 -0.24 -4.45
C LEU A 112 -0.66 0.58 -3.90
N ILE A 113 -1.63 0.92 -4.75
CA ILE A 113 -2.91 1.48 -4.33
C ILE A 113 -3.83 0.33 -3.90
N ARG A 114 -4.29 0.37 -2.66
CA ARG A 114 -5.17 -0.66 -2.10
C ARG A 114 -6.60 -0.24 -1.95
N SER A 115 -6.82 1.01 -1.54
CA SER A 115 -8.17 1.50 -1.31
C SER A 115 -8.27 2.97 -1.70
N ILE A 116 -9.41 3.34 -2.28
CA ILE A 116 -9.75 4.71 -2.66
C ILE A 116 -11.16 5.06 -2.18
N VAL A 117 -11.44 6.35 -2.01
CA VAL A 117 -12.78 6.84 -1.67
C VAL A 117 -13.34 7.59 -2.87
N ASP A 118 -14.51 7.16 -3.32
CA ASP A 118 -15.32 7.90 -4.29
C ASP A 118 -15.95 9.11 -3.60
N PRO A 119 -15.66 10.35 -4.02
CA PRO A 119 -16.14 11.53 -3.32
C PRO A 119 -17.63 11.76 -3.51
N ALA A 120 -18.23 11.24 -4.59
CA ALA A 120 -19.65 11.44 -4.87
C ALA A 120 -20.52 10.66 -3.88
N SER A 121 -20.17 9.40 -3.62
CA SER A 121 -20.90 8.52 -2.70
C SER A 121 -20.31 8.45 -1.30
N GLY A 122 -19.06 8.89 -1.12
CA GLY A 122 -18.28 8.65 0.09
C GLY A 122 -17.86 7.18 0.26
N THR A 123 -18.13 6.30 -0.71
CA THR A 123 -17.90 4.86 -0.60
C THR A 123 -16.41 4.54 -0.59
N LEU A 124 -15.99 3.66 0.33
CA LEU A 124 -14.64 3.08 0.34
C LEU A 124 -14.61 1.90 -0.63
N ILE A 125 -13.82 2.05 -1.68
CA ILE A 125 -13.52 1.00 -2.65
C ILE A 125 -12.28 0.27 -2.13
N GLU A 126 -12.47 -0.95 -1.62
CA GLU A 126 -11.46 -1.66 -0.83
C GLU A 126 -10.87 -2.90 -1.52
N GLY A 127 -9.56 -2.84 -1.77
CA GLY A 127 -8.73 -3.89 -2.34
C GLY A 127 -8.15 -3.50 -3.69
N SER A 128 -6.87 -3.85 -3.90
CA SER A 128 -6.11 -3.47 -5.12
C SER A 128 -6.82 -3.84 -6.42
N CYS A 129 -7.39 -5.04 -6.49
CA CYS A 129 -8.14 -5.50 -7.65
C CYS A 129 -9.38 -4.64 -7.90
N THR A 130 -10.13 -4.34 -6.85
CA THR A 130 -11.36 -3.56 -6.92
C THR A 130 -11.09 -2.10 -7.29
N CYS A 131 -9.95 -1.54 -6.85
CA CYS A 131 -9.49 -0.23 -7.33
C CYS A 131 -9.24 -0.25 -8.86
N VAL A 132 -8.60 -1.29 -9.39
CA VAL A 132 -8.38 -1.42 -10.85
C VAL A 132 -9.72 -1.60 -11.59
N ASP A 133 -10.63 -2.41 -11.06
CA ASP A 133 -11.98 -2.58 -11.63
C ASP A 133 -12.73 -1.26 -11.71
N HIS A 134 -12.66 -0.45 -10.65
CA HIS A 134 -13.25 0.87 -10.62
C HIS A 134 -12.61 1.80 -11.67
N VAL A 135 -11.29 1.78 -11.81
CA VAL A 135 -10.59 2.56 -12.85
C VAL A 135 -11.07 2.14 -14.25
N LEU A 136 -11.14 0.84 -14.54
CA LEU A 136 -11.60 0.33 -15.84
C LEU A 136 -13.04 0.75 -16.14
N LEU A 137 -13.94 0.58 -15.17
CA LEU A 137 -15.35 0.98 -15.27
C LEU A 137 -15.48 2.47 -15.58
N ARG A 138 -14.78 3.32 -14.83
CA ARG A 138 -14.87 4.78 -14.97
C ARG A 138 -14.23 5.31 -16.25
N THR A 139 -13.21 4.62 -16.76
CA THR A 139 -12.54 4.97 -18.02
C THR A 139 -13.19 4.34 -19.25
N GLY A 140 -14.20 3.48 -19.06
CA GLY A 140 -14.85 2.74 -20.15
C GLY A 140 -13.91 1.77 -20.88
N LYS A 141 -12.88 1.25 -20.19
CA LYS A 141 -11.88 0.34 -20.78
C LYS A 141 -12.19 -1.09 -20.39
N GLU A 142 -12.21 -1.97 -21.38
CA GLU A 142 -12.55 -3.39 -21.20
C GLU A 142 -11.44 -4.20 -20.51
N SER A 143 -10.21 -3.70 -20.53
CA SER A 143 -9.06 -4.38 -19.92
C SER A 143 -7.96 -3.41 -19.52
N VAL A 144 -7.09 -3.87 -18.62
CA VAL A 144 -5.86 -3.16 -18.24
C VAL A 144 -4.98 -2.87 -19.46
N ALA A 145 -4.90 -3.81 -20.42
CA ALA A 145 -4.14 -3.61 -21.65
C ALA A 145 -4.72 -2.45 -22.49
N ALA A 146 -6.04 -2.40 -22.66
CA ALA A 146 -6.72 -1.33 -23.38
C ALA A 146 -6.56 0.03 -22.68
N LEU A 147 -6.60 0.05 -21.34
CA LEU A 147 -6.34 1.27 -20.58
C LEU A 147 -4.88 1.71 -20.74
N ALA A 148 -3.92 0.85 -20.44
CA ALA A 148 -2.49 1.18 -20.47
C ALA A 148 -2.00 1.56 -21.87
N GLY A 149 -2.60 0.99 -22.93
CA GLY A 149 -2.30 1.37 -24.32
C GLY A 149 -2.94 2.69 -24.77
N SER A 150 -3.81 3.31 -23.96
CA SER A 150 -4.55 4.52 -24.34
C SER A 150 -3.92 5.84 -23.90
N PHE A 151 -2.80 5.82 -23.17
CA PHE A 151 -2.12 7.01 -22.67
C PHE A 151 -0.65 6.73 -22.36
N GLU A 152 0.15 7.79 -22.15
CA GLU A 152 1.61 7.68 -21.92
C GLU A 152 2.00 7.01 -20.60
N GLY A 153 1.05 6.78 -19.68
CA GLY A 153 1.31 6.11 -18.42
C GLY A 153 1.91 6.98 -17.32
N SER A 154 2.09 8.29 -17.52
CA SER A 154 2.53 9.21 -16.46
C SER A 154 1.51 9.30 -15.33
N ILE A 155 1.98 9.38 -14.08
CA ILE A 155 1.10 9.69 -12.93
C ILE A 155 0.76 11.17 -12.84
N ASP A 156 1.54 12.05 -13.47
CA ASP A 156 1.29 13.49 -13.38
C ASP A 156 0.18 13.93 -14.34
N PRO A 157 -0.46 15.08 -14.10
CA PRO A 157 -1.49 15.61 -14.98
C PRO A 157 -0.93 15.84 -16.39
N ARG A 158 -1.54 15.18 -17.38
CA ARG A 158 -1.26 15.40 -18.81
C ARG A 158 -2.56 15.51 -19.57
N GLN A 159 -2.54 16.31 -20.64
CA GLN A 159 -3.69 16.46 -21.52
C GLN A 159 -4.11 15.08 -22.05
N GLY A 160 -5.40 14.77 -21.92
CA GLY A 160 -5.96 13.49 -22.38
C GLY A 160 -5.63 12.28 -21.50
N SER A 161 -4.89 12.43 -20.40
CA SER A 161 -4.65 11.31 -19.48
C SER A 161 -5.95 10.90 -18.75
N PRO A 162 -6.38 9.63 -18.85
CA PRO A 162 -7.56 9.15 -18.15
C PRO A 162 -7.29 8.88 -16.66
N LEU A 163 -6.03 8.86 -16.23
CA LEU A 163 -5.62 8.50 -14.88
C LEU A 163 -4.37 9.29 -14.47
N TYR A 164 -4.49 10.13 -13.44
CA TYR A 164 -3.36 10.90 -12.91
C TYR A 164 -3.58 11.28 -11.44
N LEU A 165 -2.52 11.72 -10.79
CA LEU A 165 -2.49 12.29 -9.45
C LEU A 165 -2.13 13.76 -9.56
N ALA A 166 -2.87 14.61 -8.83
CA ALA A 166 -2.51 16.01 -8.66
C ALA A 166 -2.10 16.26 -7.21
N HIS A 167 -1.07 17.08 -7.02
CA HIS A 167 -0.70 17.58 -5.71
C HIS A 167 -1.62 18.75 -5.34
N GLU A 168 -2.36 18.60 -4.24
CA GLU A 168 -3.36 19.57 -3.78
C GLU A 168 -3.34 19.66 -2.25
N ASP A 169 -3.59 20.84 -1.70
CA ASP A 169 -3.74 20.98 -0.25
C ASP A 169 -5.09 20.40 0.22
N PRO A 170 -5.12 19.65 1.34
CA PRO A 170 -6.36 19.06 1.84
C PRO A 170 -7.33 20.15 2.29
N ARG A 171 -8.51 20.19 1.67
CA ARG A 171 -9.57 21.16 1.99
C ARG A 171 -10.15 21.02 3.41
N GLY A 172 -9.89 19.91 4.09
CA GLY A 172 -10.40 19.60 5.44
C GLY A 172 -9.30 19.28 6.47
N GLY A 173 -8.05 19.65 6.18
CA GLY A 173 -6.90 19.27 7.00
C GLY A 173 -6.40 17.85 6.72
N ALA A 174 -5.19 17.54 7.20
CA ALA A 174 -4.58 16.22 7.04
C ALA A 174 -5.17 15.22 8.03
N ALA A 175 -5.62 14.07 7.53
CA ALA A 175 -6.03 12.94 8.35
C ALA A 175 -4.81 12.24 8.97
N GLU A 176 -5.02 11.63 10.13
CA GLU A 176 -4.00 10.79 10.76
C GLU A 176 -3.70 9.57 9.89
N VAL A 177 -2.40 9.29 9.72
CA VAL A 177 -1.92 8.15 8.94
C VAL A 177 -1.48 7.04 9.89
N PHE A 178 -2.18 5.92 9.78
CA PHE A 178 -1.90 4.68 10.50
C PHE A 178 -1.04 3.76 9.65
N ASP A 179 -0.02 3.14 10.25
CA ASP A 179 0.81 2.12 9.62
C ASP A 179 0.50 0.72 10.16
N SER A 180 0.80 -0.30 9.35
CA SER A 180 0.70 -1.72 9.71
C SER A 180 1.52 -2.60 8.76
N PRO A 181 1.73 -3.89 9.09
CA PRO A 181 2.26 -4.86 8.13
C PRO A 181 1.41 -4.93 6.85
N ARG A 182 2.06 -5.30 5.75
CA ARG A 182 1.40 -5.43 4.44
C ARG A 182 0.52 -6.67 4.36
N VAL A 183 -0.55 -6.59 3.58
CA VAL A 183 -1.54 -7.66 3.41
C VAL A 183 -1.09 -8.64 2.33
N GLY A 184 -1.27 -9.93 2.59
CA GLY A 184 -1.08 -10.99 1.59
C GLY A 184 0.37 -11.45 1.44
N LEU A 185 1.28 -11.00 2.30
CA LEU A 185 2.62 -11.55 2.41
C LEU A 185 2.58 -12.84 3.24
N THR A 186 3.31 -13.88 2.82
CA THR A 186 3.29 -15.20 3.46
C THR A 186 4.66 -15.85 3.44
N LEU A 187 4.91 -16.83 4.32
CA LEU A 187 6.11 -17.68 4.30
C LEU A 187 5.91 -19.00 3.51
N LYS A 188 4.75 -19.18 2.85
CA LYS A 188 4.42 -20.38 2.06
C LYS A 188 5.49 -20.73 1.01
N LYS A 189 6.12 -19.72 0.41
CA LYS A 189 7.19 -19.88 -0.60
C LYS A 189 8.60 -19.94 -0.01
N GLY A 190 8.71 -20.25 1.28
CA GLY A 190 9.96 -20.28 2.03
C GLY A 190 10.06 -19.15 3.05
N ALA A 191 10.73 -19.45 4.15
CA ALA A 191 11.02 -18.54 5.25
C ALA A 191 12.50 -18.13 5.22
N THR A 192 12.94 -17.51 4.13
CA THR A 192 14.31 -16.99 4.09
C THR A 192 14.47 -15.87 5.12
N PRO A 193 15.70 -15.61 5.62
CA PRO A 193 15.96 -14.50 6.54
C PRO A 193 15.38 -13.16 6.06
N GLU A 194 15.49 -12.89 4.76
CA GLU A 194 14.98 -11.65 4.14
C GLU A 194 13.44 -11.61 4.18
N ARG A 195 12.76 -12.73 3.86
CA ARG A 195 11.29 -12.75 3.90
C ARG A 195 10.77 -12.55 5.31
N ARG A 196 11.41 -13.18 6.31
CA ARG A 196 11.09 -12.97 7.73
C ARG A 196 11.30 -11.51 8.13
N ALA A 197 12.42 -10.91 7.73
CA ALA A 197 12.74 -9.52 8.05
C ALA A 197 11.76 -8.49 7.47
N PHE A 198 11.04 -8.82 6.39
CA PHE A 198 10.14 -7.89 5.68
C PHE A 198 8.65 -8.13 5.90
N LEU A 199 8.26 -9.28 6.45
CA LEU A 199 6.85 -9.66 6.60
C LEU A 199 6.10 -8.78 7.60
N GLY A 200 6.73 -8.47 8.74
CA GLY A 200 6.17 -7.63 9.80
C GLY A 200 6.44 -6.12 9.65
N ARG A 201 7.12 -5.67 8.59
CA ARG A 201 7.49 -4.25 8.43
C ARG A 201 6.26 -3.37 8.22
N PRO A 202 6.18 -2.19 8.87
CA PRO A 202 5.00 -1.31 8.84
C PRO A 202 4.92 -0.48 7.55
N TYR A 203 4.86 -1.16 6.40
CA TYR A 203 4.92 -0.53 5.06
C TYR A 203 3.56 -0.42 4.37
N ARG A 204 2.47 -0.69 5.10
CA ARG A 204 1.10 -0.38 4.70
C ARG A 204 0.61 0.83 5.47
N PHE A 205 -0.02 1.77 4.78
CA PHE A 205 -0.51 3.02 5.36
C PHE A 205 -1.98 3.26 5.01
N THR A 206 -2.77 3.76 5.95
CA THR A 206 -4.19 4.09 5.74
C THR A 206 -4.64 5.30 6.56
N THR A 207 -5.63 6.02 6.03
CA THR A 207 -6.37 7.09 6.74
C THR A 207 -7.78 6.66 7.15
N GLU A 208 -8.18 5.43 6.86
CA GLU A 208 -9.53 4.91 7.09
C GLU A 208 -9.56 3.68 8.03
N PRO A 209 -8.88 3.72 9.20
CA PRO A 209 -8.68 2.54 10.05
C PRO A 209 -9.99 1.84 10.47
N ALA A 210 -11.04 2.62 10.71
CA ALA A 210 -12.36 2.13 11.08
C ALA A 210 -13.12 1.41 9.95
N ARG A 211 -12.84 1.79 8.69
CA ARG A 211 -13.58 1.32 7.51
C ARG A 211 -12.84 0.21 6.77
N THR A 212 -11.52 0.16 6.89
CA THR A 212 -10.67 -0.90 6.35
C THR A 212 -10.98 -2.24 7.04
N LYS A 213 -11.48 -3.21 6.28
CA LYS A 213 -11.77 -4.58 6.69
C LYS A 213 -10.59 -5.49 6.38
N LYS A 214 -10.03 -5.42 5.16
CA LYS A 214 -8.88 -6.20 4.72
C LYS A 214 -7.64 -5.71 5.45
N GLY A 215 -6.97 -6.60 6.17
CA GLY A 215 -5.81 -6.25 6.95
C GLY A 215 -6.10 -5.63 8.32
N ARG A 216 -7.37 -5.56 8.75
CA ARG A 216 -7.74 -5.12 10.11
C ARG A 216 -6.96 -5.79 11.25
N PRO A 217 -6.75 -7.13 11.27
CA PRO A 217 -5.90 -7.74 12.31
C PRO A 217 -4.46 -7.18 12.32
N HIS A 218 -3.91 -6.81 11.16
CA HIS A 218 -2.56 -6.23 11.08
C HIS A 218 -2.52 -4.87 11.79
N LEU A 219 -3.59 -4.07 11.64
CA LEU A 219 -3.69 -2.76 12.24
C LEU A 219 -3.90 -2.86 13.76
N VAL A 220 -4.75 -3.78 14.21
CA VAL A 220 -4.97 -4.06 15.64
C VAL A 220 -3.66 -4.45 16.33
N VAL A 221 -2.95 -5.45 15.78
CA VAL A 221 -1.66 -5.88 16.32
C VAL A 221 -0.64 -4.75 16.31
N ARG A 222 -0.60 -3.95 15.22
CA ARG A 222 0.35 -2.85 15.12
C ARG A 222 0.08 -1.73 16.13
N LEU A 223 -1.18 -1.41 16.41
CA LEU A 223 -1.55 -0.42 17.43
C LEU A 223 -1.17 -0.93 18.83
N HIS A 224 -1.43 -2.20 19.13
CA HIS A 224 -0.98 -2.84 20.37
C HIS A 224 0.55 -2.77 20.54
N GLN A 225 1.32 -3.10 19.49
CA GLN A 225 2.78 -2.96 19.49
C GLN A 225 3.28 -1.52 19.72
N LYS A 226 2.45 -0.52 19.44
CA LYS A 226 2.76 0.90 19.70
C LYS A 226 2.35 1.35 21.11
N GLY A 227 1.75 0.47 21.92
CA GLY A 227 1.34 0.74 23.29
C GLY A 227 -0.04 1.40 23.42
N PHE A 228 -0.88 1.37 22.38
CA PHE A 228 -2.27 1.81 22.50
C PHE A 228 -3.05 0.86 23.41
N SER A 229 -3.98 1.40 24.20
CA SER A 229 -4.85 0.58 25.05
C SER A 229 -5.90 -0.19 24.21
N ASP A 230 -6.48 -1.24 24.79
CA ASP A 230 -7.54 -2.01 24.14
C ASP A 230 -8.74 -1.11 23.75
N GLU A 231 -9.09 -0.15 24.60
CA GLU A 231 -10.15 0.82 24.34
C GLU A 231 -9.82 1.73 23.15
N GLU A 232 -8.58 2.25 23.09
CA GLU A 232 -8.11 3.08 21.98
C GLU A 232 -8.12 2.31 20.66
N ILE A 233 -7.64 1.05 20.68
CA ILE A 233 -7.64 0.17 19.51
C ILE A 233 -9.06 -0.04 19.00
N VAL A 234 -10.02 -0.33 19.88
CA VAL A 234 -11.44 -0.51 19.53
C VAL A 234 -12.02 0.79 18.96
N GLN A 235 -11.69 1.94 19.55
CA GLN A 235 -12.16 3.25 19.08
C GLN A 235 -11.63 3.57 17.67
N ILE A 236 -10.34 3.35 17.42
CA ILE A 236 -9.66 3.66 16.15
C ILE A 236 -10.15 2.72 15.04
N THR A 237 -10.18 1.41 15.31
CA THR A 237 -10.43 0.38 14.28
C THR A 237 -11.90 0.00 14.15
N ARG A 238 -12.74 0.38 15.13
CA ARG A 238 -14.15 -0.02 15.24
C ARG A 238 -14.39 -1.53 15.20
N VAL A 239 -13.35 -2.33 15.51
CA VAL A 239 -13.49 -3.77 15.70
C VAL A 239 -14.16 -4.05 17.05
N GLY A 240 -14.92 -5.12 17.18
CA GLY A 240 -15.49 -5.52 18.47
C GLY A 240 -14.39 -5.86 19.50
N ALA A 241 -14.56 -5.42 20.74
CA ALA A 241 -13.56 -5.56 21.81
C ALA A 241 -13.09 -7.01 22.02
N ALA A 242 -14.02 -7.98 22.04
CA ALA A 242 -13.67 -9.39 22.17
C ALA A 242 -12.78 -9.90 21.02
N THR A 243 -12.99 -9.37 19.80
CA THR A 243 -12.18 -9.71 18.61
C THR A 243 -10.81 -9.05 18.67
N ALA A 244 -10.73 -7.76 19.07
CA ALA A 244 -9.44 -7.09 19.28
C ALA A 244 -8.58 -7.86 20.29
N ALA A 245 -9.14 -8.13 21.47
CA ALA A 245 -8.45 -8.83 22.54
C ALA A 245 -8.02 -10.24 22.12
N ARG A 246 -8.81 -10.94 21.29
CA ARG A 246 -8.44 -12.26 20.74
C ARG A 246 -7.19 -12.18 19.85
N TRP A 247 -7.13 -11.20 18.94
CA TRP A 247 -5.98 -11.03 18.06
C TRP A 247 -4.73 -10.55 18.81
N VAL A 248 -4.89 -9.68 19.81
CA VAL A 248 -3.80 -9.27 20.70
C VAL A 248 -3.25 -10.47 21.47
N ARG A 249 -4.11 -11.30 22.07
CA ARG A 249 -3.67 -12.54 22.74
C ARG A 249 -2.95 -13.50 21.81
N ALA A 250 -3.44 -13.67 20.58
CA ALA A 250 -2.77 -14.49 19.58
C ALA A 250 -1.37 -13.93 19.25
N PHE A 251 -1.25 -12.62 19.03
CA PHE A 251 0.06 -11.98 18.84
C PHE A 251 1.02 -12.23 20.02
N GLU A 252 0.56 -12.05 21.26
CA GLU A 252 1.37 -12.30 22.46
C GLU A 252 1.78 -13.78 22.59
N ALA A 253 0.86 -14.71 22.30
CA ALA A 253 1.14 -16.15 22.30
C ALA A 253 2.11 -16.57 21.18
N GLY A 254 2.26 -15.75 20.15
CA GLY A 254 3.23 -15.92 19.06
C GLY A 254 4.68 -15.69 19.48
N LYS A 255 4.91 -14.85 20.50
CA LYS A 255 6.26 -14.44 20.91
C LYS A 255 7.09 -15.65 21.33
N GLY A 256 8.30 -15.74 20.79
CA GLY A 256 9.24 -16.84 21.07
C GLY A 256 8.95 -18.15 20.34
N LYS A 257 7.89 -18.24 19.53
CA LYS A 257 7.65 -19.38 18.62
C LYS A 257 8.55 -19.29 17.39
N ASP A 258 8.75 -20.41 16.70
CA ASP A 258 9.51 -20.45 15.44
C ASP A 258 8.62 -19.97 14.27
N PRO A 259 9.02 -18.92 13.51
CA PRO A 259 8.30 -18.49 12.31
C PRO A 259 8.10 -19.59 11.26
N ASP A 260 8.94 -20.64 11.26
CA ASP A 260 8.86 -21.73 10.29
C ASP A 260 7.63 -22.63 10.49
N ASP A 261 7.03 -22.62 11.70
CA ASP A 261 5.78 -23.33 11.99
C ASP A 261 4.60 -22.77 11.15
N TYR A 262 4.70 -21.53 10.67
CA TYR A 262 3.64 -20.83 9.95
C TYR A 262 3.80 -20.85 8.42
N ARG A 263 4.48 -21.87 7.87
CA ARG A 263 4.72 -22.02 6.42
C ARG A 263 3.54 -22.63 5.64
N HIS A 264 2.32 -22.37 6.08
CA HIS A 264 1.10 -22.94 5.52
C HIS A 264 0.02 -21.87 5.35
N GLU A 265 -1.23 -22.28 5.13
CA GLU A 265 -2.37 -21.35 5.08
C GLU A 265 -2.80 -20.97 6.48
N LEU A 266 -2.63 -19.70 6.83
CA LEU A 266 -2.86 -19.23 8.19
C LEU A 266 -4.29 -18.74 8.34
N SER A 267 -4.90 -19.15 9.44
CA SER A 267 -6.03 -18.44 10.04
C SER A 267 -5.63 -17.01 10.44
N THR A 268 -6.61 -16.20 10.84
CA THR A 268 -6.32 -14.83 11.29
C THR A 268 -5.50 -14.83 12.57
N GLU A 269 -5.79 -15.76 13.48
CA GLU A 269 -5.11 -15.93 14.76
C GLU A 269 -3.67 -16.40 14.56
N GLU A 270 -3.43 -17.42 13.72
CA GLU A 270 -2.07 -17.87 13.38
C GLU A 270 -1.26 -16.79 12.66
N LEU A 271 -1.90 -15.94 11.86
CA LEU A 271 -1.23 -14.78 11.27
C LEU A 271 -0.80 -13.77 12.34
N CYS A 272 -1.61 -13.55 13.38
CA CYS A 272 -1.23 -12.72 14.51
C CYS A 272 -0.08 -13.35 15.30
N GLU A 273 -0.14 -14.66 15.54
CA GLU A 273 0.95 -15.41 16.18
C GLU A 273 2.25 -15.32 15.39
N LEU A 274 2.21 -15.45 14.05
CA LEU A 274 3.38 -15.28 13.20
C LEU A 274 4.01 -13.89 13.37
N TRP A 275 3.22 -12.82 13.47
CA TRP A 275 3.81 -11.50 13.76
C TRP A 275 4.41 -11.42 15.16
N GLY A 276 3.87 -12.16 16.13
CA GLY A 276 4.48 -12.33 17.46
C GLY A 276 5.83 -13.03 17.39
N ALA A 277 5.92 -14.10 16.59
CA ALA A 277 7.16 -14.84 16.35
C ALA A 277 8.24 -14.03 15.62
N LEU A 278 7.83 -12.96 14.92
CA LEU A 278 8.71 -12.05 14.19
C LEU A 278 9.03 -10.74 14.94
N ALA A 279 8.45 -10.53 16.13
CA ALA A 279 8.55 -9.30 16.91
C ALA A 279 9.77 -9.26 17.84
#